data_AF-A0A2V7UXA2-F1
#
_entry.id   AF-A0A2V7UXA2-F1
#
_cell.length_a   1.000
_cell.length_b   1.000
_cell.length_c   1.000
_cell.angle_alpha   90.00
_cell.angle_beta   90.00
_cell.angle_gamma   90.00
#
_symmetry.space_group_name_H-M   'P 1'
#
loop_
_entity.id
_entity.type
_entity.pdbx_description
1 polymer ?
#
loop_
_entity_poly.entity_id
_entity_poly.type
_entity_poly.pdbx_seq_one_letter_code
_entity_poly.pdbx_strand_id
1 'polypeptide(L)'
;MTQRGRGLPSSALGDQARTALIAGFDLASGRFSGTPSAIAALLFLLDRARAGDGEARRVALAALHRTPDGPLPPREAVSEAAAHTEAVEVAPGDGLRKATRSALDTALAALGWSGEAREEDGGETDTHGLMIATLARASLVLDAPGYREAASRAGERALDRRVDQRGSLLHLTGERAQPAGLGDYAHLIRGLIELLAATGERGWLHESVRLQQEQEEQVAGPRDGLDGDFISGSGVAALNLIELSRLTGERGYRDRAEGVVRAFAADIEKAPLAHLGLLRAAQRLDRTRPAP
;
A
#
# COMPACT_ATOMS: atom_id res chain seq x y z
N MET A 1 -19.00 24.43 -9.68
CA MET A 1 -17.94 24.86 -10.62
C MET A 1 -17.18 23.62 -11.06
N THR A 2 -17.44 23.16 -12.28
CA THR A 2 -16.80 22.00 -12.91
C THR A 2 -15.33 22.32 -13.19
N GLN A 3 -14.40 21.69 -12.46
CA GLN A 3 -12.96 21.80 -12.74
C GLN A 3 -12.68 21.21 -14.12
N ARG A 4 -12.54 22.08 -15.13
CA ARG A 4 -11.96 21.71 -16.42
C ARG A 4 -10.47 21.43 -16.22
N GLY A 5 -10.13 20.14 -16.31
CA GLY A 5 -8.85 19.59 -16.79
C GLY A 5 -7.56 20.22 -16.29
N ARG A 6 -7.14 19.94 -15.05
CA ARG A 6 -5.71 19.85 -14.77
C ARG A 6 -5.20 18.50 -15.29
N GLY A 7 -4.00 18.52 -15.88
CA GLY A 7 -3.29 17.28 -16.23
C GLY A 7 -2.91 16.51 -14.97
N LEU A 8 -2.25 15.36 -15.15
CA LEU A 8 -1.59 14.69 -14.02
C LEU A 8 -0.52 15.62 -13.42
N PRO A 9 -0.24 15.52 -12.11
CA PRO A 9 0.89 16.22 -11.50
C PRO A 9 2.17 16.01 -12.29
N SER A 10 2.93 17.08 -12.51
CA SER A 10 4.17 16.99 -13.30
C SER A 10 5.21 16.08 -12.64
N SER A 11 6.06 15.44 -13.45
CA SER A 11 7.20 14.67 -12.95
C SER A 11 8.14 15.50 -12.05
N ALA A 12 8.31 16.79 -12.38
CA ALA A 12 9.09 17.73 -11.59
C ALA A 12 8.58 17.87 -10.13
N LEU A 13 7.28 17.77 -9.90
CA LEU A 13 6.72 17.80 -8.55
C LEU A 13 7.19 16.59 -7.71
N GLY A 14 7.35 15.44 -8.37
CA GLY A 14 7.96 14.25 -7.80
C GLY A 14 9.39 14.47 -7.31
N ASP A 15 10.19 15.16 -8.12
CA ASP A 15 11.59 15.46 -7.79
C ASP A 15 11.71 16.51 -6.68
N GLN A 16 10.79 17.49 -6.67
CA GLN A 16 10.66 18.47 -5.59
C GLN A 16 10.29 17.80 -4.26
N ALA A 17 9.28 16.94 -4.25
CA ALA A 17 8.87 16.18 -3.07
C ALA A 17 10.02 15.32 -2.52
N ARG A 18 10.73 14.61 -3.40
CA ARG A 18 11.92 13.83 -3.04
C ARG A 18 13.01 14.71 -2.42
N THR A 19 13.28 15.87 -3.02
CA THR A 19 14.29 16.82 -2.50
C THR A 19 13.90 17.36 -1.13
N ALA A 20 12.63 17.71 -0.95
CA ALA A 20 12.11 18.18 0.34
C ALA A 20 12.17 17.12 1.42
N LEU A 21 11.82 15.85 1.13
CA LEU A 21 11.92 14.75 2.08
C LEU A 21 13.35 14.51 2.54
N ILE A 22 14.32 14.55 1.63
CA ILE A 22 15.73 14.35 1.97
C ILE A 22 16.27 15.52 2.78
N ALA A 23 15.91 16.76 2.42
CA ALA A 23 16.29 17.95 3.19
C ALA A 23 15.67 17.97 4.59
N GLY A 24 14.45 17.43 4.73
CA GLY A 24 13.74 17.33 6.00
C GLY A 24 14.05 16.06 6.80
N PHE A 25 14.99 15.20 6.37
CA PHE A 25 15.34 13.98 7.06
C PHE A 25 16.45 14.21 8.08
N ASP A 26 16.18 13.90 9.35
CA ASP A 26 17.19 13.92 10.39
C ASP A 26 17.88 12.56 10.52
N LEU A 27 19.17 12.51 10.20
CA LEU A 27 19.95 11.27 10.23
C LEU A 27 20.11 10.71 11.66
N ALA A 28 20.11 11.57 12.68
CA ALA A 28 20.31 11.15 14.06
C ALA A 28 19.10 10.40 14.61
N SER A 29 17.90 10.92 14.39
CA SER A 29 16.64 10.29 14.83
C SER A 29 16.05 9.31 13.81
N GLY A 30 16.47 9.38 12.55
CA GLY A 30 15.88 8.62 11.45
C GLY A 30 14.47 9.08 11.07
N ARG A 31 14.09 10.33 11.39
CA ARG A 31 12.73 10.85 11.21
C ARG A 31 12.65 11.90 10.10
N PHE A 32 11.49 11.95 9.46
CA PHE A 32 11.15 12.99 8.49
C PHE A 32 10.43 14.15 9.18
N SER A 33 10.72 15.36 8.74
CA SER A 33 9.96 16.57 9.07
C SER A 33 9.15 17.04 7.86
N GLY A 34 8.05 17.76 8.12
CA GLY A 34 7.21 18.36 7.05
C GLY A 34 6.34 17.38 6.26
N THR A 35 6.33 16.10 6.62
CA THR A 35 5.38 15.09 6.12
C THR A 35 4.44 14.66 7.24
N PRO A 36 3.14 14.51 6.99
CA PRO A 36 2.21 13.91 7.96
C PRO A 36 2.40 12.40 8.09
N SER A 37 3.11 11.75 7.15
CA SER A 37 3.27 10.29 7.12
C SER A 37 4.72 9.88 6.89
N ALA A 38 5.33 9.24 7.88
CA ALA A 38 6.66 8.64 7.73
C ALA A 38 6.63 7.41 6.81
N ILE A 39 5.56 6.61 6.87
CA ILE A 39 5.38 5.43 6.02
C ILE A 39 5.20 5.84 4.55
N ALA A 40 4.36 6.84 4.24
CA ALA A 40 4.21 7.29 2.86
C ALA A 40 5.52 7.87 2.31
N ALA A 41 6.30 8.58 3.13
CA ALA A 41 7.65 9.03 2.77
C ALA A 41 8.61 7.87 2.47
N LEU A 42 8.65 6.85 3.31
CA LEU A 42 9.44 5.63 3.08
C LEU A 42 9.05 4.97 1.76
N LEU A 43 7.78 4.67 1.56
CA LEU A 43 7.28 3.97 0.38
C LEU A 43 7.48 4.77 -0.92
N PHE A 44 7.36 6.10 -0.84
CA PHE A 44 7.69 7.00 -1.95
C PHE A 44 9.18 6.96 -2.30
N LEU A 45 10.08 7.09 -1.31
CA LEU A 45 11.52 7.03 -1.54
C LEU A 45 11.98 5.65 -2.02
N LEU A 46 11.37 4.56 -1.53
CA LEU A 46 11.63 3.20 -2.01
C LEU A 46 11.18 3.00 -3.46
N ASP A 47 10.05 3.58 -3.87
CA ASP A 47 9.63 3.56 -5.29
C ASP A 47 10.64 4.26 -6.19
N ARG A 48 11.17 5.41 -5.74
CA ARG A 48 12.24 6.12 -6.45
C ARG A 48 13.56 5.37 -6.47
N ALA A 49 13.90 4.70 -5.37
CA ALA A 49 15.09 3.87 -5.29
C ALA A 49 15.04 2.70 -6.30
N ARG A 50 13.86 2.07 -6.50
CA ARG A 50 13.65 1.08 -7.57
C ARG A 50 13.86 1.66 -8.97
N ALA A 51 13.61 2.96 -9.15
CA ALA A 51 13.87 3.68 -10.40
C ALA A 51 15.31 4.20 -10.53
N GLY A 52 16.23 3.83 -9.62
CA GLY A 52 17.66 4.16 -9.69
C GLY A 52 18.11 5.37 -8.86
N ASP A 53 17.23 5.98 -8.06
CA ASP A 53 17.60 7.12 -7.19
C ASP A 53 18.38 6.63 -5.96
N GLY A 54 19.72 6.60 -6.07
CA GLY A 54 20.60 6.05 -5.03
C GLY A 54 20.60 6.83 -3.72
N GLU A 55 20.27 8.11 -3.76
CA GLU A 55 20.21 8.96 -2.57
C GLU A 55 18.84 8.81 -1.87
N ALA A 56 17.75 8.66 -2.63
CA ALA A 56 16.46 8.23 -2.06
C ALA A 56 16.60 6.85 -1.38
N ARG A 57 17.34 5.91 -2.01
CA ARG A 57 17.68 4.62 -1.40
C ARG A 57 18.39 4.80 -0.06
N ARG A 58 19.44 5.61 0.00
CA ARG A 58 20.23 5.84 1.23
C ARG A 58 19.36 6.36 2.36
N VAL A 59 18.53 7.37 2.09
CA VAL A 59 17.65 7.98 3.09
C VAL A 59 16.54 7.02 3.53
N ALA A 60 15.91 6.31 2.60
CA ALA A 60 14.88 5.32 2.94
C ALA A 60 15.42 4.21 3.85
N LEU A 61 16.61 3.67 3.56
CA LEU A 61 17.23 2.64 4.40
C LEU A 61 17.64 3.19 5.77
N ALA A 62 18.17 4.42 5.84
CA ALA A 62 18.48 5.06 7.11
C ALA A 62 17.23 5.26 7.98
N ALA A 63 16.11 5.64 7.37
CA ALA A 63 14.84 5.85 8.06
C ALA A 63 14.23 4.55 8.65
N LEU A 64 14.57 3.37 8.13
CA LEU A 64 14.12 2.09 8.69
C LEU A 64 14.83 1.71 10.00
N HIS A 65 15.98 2.32 10.29
CA HIS A 65 16.70 2.08 11.53
C HIS A 65 16.15 2.85 12.73
N ARG A 66 15.12 3.68 12.52
CA ARG A 66 14.51 4.42 13.63
C ARG A 66 13.82 3.46 14.59
N THR A 67 13.95 3.75 15.88
CA THR A 67 13.22 3.03 16.92
C THR A 67 11.87 3.70 17.15
N PRO A 68 10.74 2.96 17.13
CA PRO A 68 9.45 3.46 17.57
C PRO A 68 9.48 3.93 19.03
N ASP A 69 8.67 4.94 19.39
CA ASP A 69 8.57 5.48 20.76
C ASP A 69 7.73 4.59 21.70
N GLY A 70 7.61 3.30 21.39
CA GLY A 70 6.81 2.32 22.12
C GLY A 70 6.27 1.21 21.20
N PRO A 71 5.45 0.30 21.73
CA PRO A 71 4.72 -0.66 20.92
C PRO A 71 3.85 0.05 19.88
N LEU A 72 3.96 -0.36 18.63
CA LEU A 72 3.15 0.18 17.55
C LEU A 72 1.73 -0.39 17.63
N PRO A 73 0.68 0.42 17.44
CA PRO A 73 -0.65 -0.12 17.23
C PRO A 73 -0.69 -0.97 15.93
N PRO A 74 -1.71 -1.82 15.76
CA PRO A 74 -1.69 -2.85 14.72
C PRO A 74 -1.51 -2.29 13.30
N ARG A 75 -2.18 -1.18 12.98
CA ARG A 75 -2.10 -0.56 11.65
C ARG A 75 -0.68 -0.08 11.34
N GLU A 76 -0.04 0.61 12.28
CA GLU A 76 1.33 1.12 12.13
C GLU A 76 2.33 -0.04 12.07
N ALA A 77 2.15 -1.07 12.89
CA ALA A 77 3.03 -2.24 12.89
C ALA A 77 3.03 -2.96 11.53
N VAL A 78 1.85 -3.16 10.92
CA VAL A 78 1.75 -3.76 9.58
C VAL A 78 2.35 -2.83 8.52
N SER A 79 2.15 -1.52 8.65
CA SER A 79 2.72 -0.52 7.75
C SER A 79 4.26 -0.50 7.77
N GLU A 80 4.86 -0.65 8.96
CA GLU A 80 6.30 -0.83 9.10
C GLU A 80 6.78 -2.11 8.41
N ALA A 81 6.07 -3.23 8.62
CA ALA A 81 6.42 -4.50 8.00
C ALA A 81 6.34 -4.42 6.47
N ALA A 82 5.35 -3.70 5.93
CA ALA A 82 5.22 -3.43 4.50
C ALA A 82 6.42 -2.62 3.97
N ALA A 83 6.82 -1.54 4.67
CA ALA A 83 7.97 -0.73 4.28
C ALA A 83 9.29 -1.51 4.32
N HIS A 84 9.51 -2.33 5.36
CA HIS A 84 10.68 -3.21 5.44
C HIS A 84 10.69 -4.25 4.31
N THR A 85 9.54 -4.84 4.01
CA THR A 85 9.39 -5.82 2.92
C THR A 85 9.71 -5.19 1.57
N GLU A 86 9.19 -4.00 1.28
CA GLU A 86 9.54 -3.26 0.06
C GLU A 86 11.03 -2.89 -0.01
N ALA A 87 11.68 -2.63 1.13
CA ALA A 87 13.10 -2.27 1.18
C ALA A 87 14.04 -3.42 0.79
N VAL A 88 13.68 -4.67 1.10
CA VAL A 88 14.47 -5.86 0.71
C VAL A 88 14.59 -5.96 -0.81
N GLU A 89 13.56 -5.55 -1.57
CA GLU A 89 13.61 -5.52 -3.05
C GLU A 89 14.64 -4.52 -3.59
N VAL A 90 14.84 -3.41 -2.87
CA VAL A 90 15.71 -2.31 -3.27
C VAL A 90 17.17 -2.55 -2.89
N ALA A 91 17.41 -3.19 -1.74
CA ALA A 91 18.74 -3.42 -1.19
C ALA A 91 18.79 -4.77 -0.47
N PRO A 92 18.83 -5.90 -1.20
CA PRO A 92 18.84 -7.22 -0.60
C PRO A 92 20.11 -7.40 0.24
N GLY A 93 19.93 -7.76 1.52
CA GLY A 93 21.03 -8.04 2.43
C GLY A 93 20.53 -8.68 3.72
N ASP A 94 21.37 -9.51 4.35
CA ASP A 94 20.97 -10.34 5.49
C ASP A 94 20.47 -9.53 6.69
N GLY A 95 21.10 -8.38 6.96
CA GLY A 95 20.66 -7.47 8.01
C GLY A 95 19.24 -6.96 7.79
N LEU A 96 18.92 -6.54 6.56
CA LEU A 96 17.59 -6.05 6.22
C LEU A 96 16.55 -7.17 6.17
N ARG A 97 16.92 -8.37 5.70
CA ARG A 97 16.07 -9.57 5.77
C ARG A 97 15.71 -9.90 7.22
N LYS A 98 16.69 -9.87 8.14
CA LYS A 98 16.47 -10.09 9.57
C LYS A 98 15.56 -9.02 10.18
N ALA A 99 15.80 -7.74 9.88
CA ALA A 99 14.95 -6.64 10.32
C ALA A 99 13.50 -6.80 9.80
N THR A 100 13.34 -7.20 8.55
CA THR A 100 12.02 -7.45 7.94
C THR A 100 11.28 -8.58 8.65
N ARG A 101 11.95 -9.70 8.98
CA ARG A 101 11.34 -10.77 9.78
C ARG A 101 10.88 -10.27 11.15
N SER A 102 11.72 -9.48 11.83
CA SER A 102 11.36 -8.88 13.13
C SER A 102 10.15 -7.94 13.03
N ALA A 103 10.05 -7.16 11.96
CA ALA A 103 8.90 -6.29 11.71
C ALA A 103 7.62 -7.09 11.42
N LEU A 104 7.73 -8.18 10.64
CA LEU A 104 6.62 -9.12 10.38
C LEU A 104 6.14 -9.79 11.66
N ASP A 105 7.05 -10.25 12.52
CA ASP A 105 6.71 -10.88 13.80
C ASP A 105 5.97 -9.89 14.72
N THR A 106 6.41 -8.62 14.72
CA THR A 106 5.76 -7.54 15.48
C THR A 106 4.36 -7.24 14.93
N ALA A 107 4.20 -7.18 13.60
CA ALA A 107 2.90 -6.98 12.95
C ALA A 107 1.93 -8.14 13.21
N LEU A 108 2.41 -9.38 13.09
CA LEU A 108 1.63 -10.58 13.40
C LEU A 108 1.18 -10.60 14.87
N ALA A 109 2.09 -10.27 15.80
CA ALA A 109 1.75 -10.18 17.22
C ALA A 109 0.72 -9.07 17.49
N ALA A 110 0.87 -7.89 16.88
CA ALA A 110 -0.06 -6.77 17.05
C ALA A 110 -1.46 -7.09 16.51
N LEU A 111 -1.57 -7.90 15.45
CA LEU A 111 -2.85 -8.39 14.93
C LEU A 111 -3.40 -9.62 15.68
N GLY A 112 -2.64 -10.22 16.59
CA GLY A 112 -3.00 -11.47 17.25
C GLY A 112 -2.93 -12.70 16.33
N TRP A 113 -2.16 -12.65 15.23
CA TRP A 113 -1.99 -13.73 14.26
C TRP A 113 -0.89 -14.75 14.66
N SER A 114 -0.39 -14.69 15.90
CA SER A 114 0.66 -15.58 16.37
C SER A 114 0.13 -16.99 16.64
N GLY A 115 0.63 -17.97 15.86
CA GLY A 115 0.70 -19.42 16.10
C GLY A 115 -0.39 -20.08 16.94
N GLU A 116 -1.15 -20.99 16.30
CA GLU A 116 -2.35 -21.70 16.76
C GLU A 116 -3.63 -20.87 16.63
N ALA A 117 -4.40 -21.24 15.60
CA ALA A 117 -5.76 -20.82 15.30
C ALA A 117 -6.54 -20.31 16.52
N ARG A 118 -6.55 -18.99 16.72
CA ARG A 118 -7.71 -18.34 17.32
C ARG A 118 -8.59 -17.89 16.17
N GLU A 119 -9.88 -18.18 16.28
CA GLU A 119 -10.91 -17.91 15.28
C GLU A 119 -11.14 -16.41 15.04
N GLU A 120 -10.42 -15.54 15.73
CA GLU A 120 -10.53 -14.08 15.66
C GLU A 120 -9.22 -13.51 15.12
N ASP A 121 -9.12 -13.41 13.79
CA ASP A 121 -8.10 -12.57 13.15
C ASP A 121 -8.36 -11.12 13.59
N GLY A 122 -7.59 -10.63 14.57
CA GLY A 122 -7.66 -9.24 15.00
C GLY A 122 -7.33 -8.28 13.86
N GLY A 123 -8.01 -7.13 13.83
CA GLY A 123 -7.73 -6.04 12.88
C GLY A 123 -8.89 -5.68 11.96
N GLU A 124 -8.92 -4.39 11.61
CA GLU A 124 -9.83 -3.80 10.62
C GLU A 124 -9.60 -4.39 9.23
N THR A 125 -10.62 -4.38 8.36
CA THR A 125 -10.57 -5.01 7.03
C THR A 125 -9.43 -4.46 6.18
N ASP A 126 -9.18 -3.15 6.23
CA ASP A 126 -8.04 -2.54 5.54
C ASP A 126 -6.68 -3.08 6.02
N THR A 127 -6.47 -3.15 7.33
CA THR A 127 -5.22 -3.58 7.96
C THR A 127 -4.98 -5.06 7.71
N HIS A 128 -6.05 -5.86 7.71
CA HIS A 128 -6.02 -7.25 7.31
C HIS A 128 -5.59 -7.41 5.84
N GLY A 129 -6.17 -6.62 4.93
CA GLY A 129 -5.78 -6.60 3.51
C GLY A 129 -4.31 -6.24 3.29
N LEU A 130 -3.82 -5.23 4.02
CA LEU A 130 -2.40 -4.85 4.00
C LEU A 130 -1.50 -5.97 4.52
N MET A 131 -1.91 -6.67 5.58
CA MET A 131 -1.10 -7.76 6.13
C MET A 131 -1.01 -8.94 5.15
N ILE A 132 -2.11 -9.29 4.46
CA ILE A 132 -2.09 -10.27 3.37
C ILE A 132 -1.08 -9.83 2.29
N ALA A 133 -1.17 -8.58 1.83
CA ALA A 133 -0.26 -8.04 0.82
C ALA A 133 1.21 -8.15 1.26
N THR A 134 1.47 -7.79 2.52
CA THR A 134 2.80 -7.79 3.12
C THR A 134 3.37 -9.20 3.23
N LEU A 135 2.60 -10.17 3.72
CA LEU A 135 3.03 -11.57 3.83
C LEU A 135 3.26 -12.22 2.46
N ALA A 136 2.35 -11.99 1.50
CA ALA A 136 2.48 -12.51 0.14
C ALA A 136 3.78 -12.00 -0.50
N ARG A 137 4.06 -10.71 -0.41
CA ARG A 137 5.31 -10.11 -0.91
C ARG A 137 6.54 -10.57 -0.12
N ALA A 138 6.45 -10.66 1.20
CA ALA A 138 7.51 -11.17 2.07
C ALA A 138 7.94 -12.59 1.68
N SER A 139 6.99 -13.44 1.30
CA SER A 139 7.28 -14.82 0.88
C SER A 139 8.23 -14.89 -0.31
N LEU A 140 8.11 -13.94 -1.26
CA LEU A 140 8.94 -13.84 -2.45
C LEU A 140 10.31 -13.25 -2.11
N VAL A 141 10.34 -12.10 -1.42
CA VAL A 141 11.59 -11.36 -1.21
C VAL A 141 12.48 -12.02 -0.15
N LEU A 142 11.89 -12.74 0.80
CA LEU A 142 12.58 -13.46 1.88
C LEU A 142 12.81 -14.95 1.60
N ASP A 143 12.38 -15.44 0.43
CA ASP A 143 12.39 -16.87 0.06
C ASP A 143 11.85 -17.76 1.18
N ALA A 144 10.67 -17.39 1.67
CA ALA A 144 10.07 -17.96 2.89
C ALA A 144 8.65 -18.46 2.58
N PRO A 145 8.49 -19.71 2.11
CA PRO A 145 7.21 -20.25 1.65
C PRO A 145 6.11 -20.23 2.72
N GLY A 146 6.47 -20.31 4.00
CA GLY A 146 5.51 -20.22 5.11
C GLY A 146 4.70 -18.91 5.13
N TYR A 147 5.28 -17.79 4.68
CA TYR A 147 4.52 -16.53 4.58
C TYR A 147 3.50 -16.56 3.45
N ARG A 148 3.79 -17.28 2.34
CA ARG A 148 2.82 -17.46 1.25
C ARG A 148 1.62 -18.25 1.74
N GLU A 149 1.86 -19.37 2.43
CA GLU A 149 0.77 -20.19 2.99
C GLU A 149 -0.07 -19.40 4.01
N ALA A 150 0.59 -18.61 4.86
CA ALA A 150 -0.11 -17.74 5.81
C ALA A 150 -0.96 -16.69 5.10
N ALA A 151 -0.41 -16.03 4.06
CA ALA A 151 -1.12 -15.05 3.26
C ALA A 151 -2.32 -15.67 2.52
N SER A 152 -2.15 -16.84 1.90
CA SER A 152 -3.23 -17.54 1.18
C SER A 152 -4.38 -17.87 2.12
N ARG A 153 -4.08 -18.50 3.27
CA ARG A 153 -5.13 -18.82 4.27
C ARG A 153 -5.83 -17.57 4.79
N ALA A 154 -5.11 -16.46 4.97
CA ALA A 154 -5.71 -15.19 5.39
C ALA A 154 -6.59 -14.59 4.27
N GLY A 155 -6.16 -14.68 3.01
CA GLY A 155 -6.93 -14.26 1.84
C GLY A 155 -8.24 -15.03 1.68
N GLU A 156 -8.19 -16.36 1.80
CA GLU A 156 -9.39 -17.21 1.80
C GLU A 156 -10.35 -16.81 2.91
N ARG A 157 -9.86 -16.67 4.15
CA ARG A 157 -10.69 -16.25 5.28
C ARG A 157 -11.25 -14.84 5.11
N ALA A 158 -10.52 -13.91 4.51
CA ALA A 158 -11.02 -12.58 4.24
C ALA A 158 -12.20 -12.63 3.26
N LEU A 159 -12.11 -13.43 2.20
CA LEU A 159 -13.19 -13.62 1.23
C LEU A 159 -14.38 -14.40 1.83
N ASP A 160 -14.16 -15.27 2.81
CA ASP A 160 -15.24 -16.01 3.47
C ASP A 160 -15.96 -15.19 4.56
N ARG A 161 -15.22 -14.37 5.32
CA ARG A 161 -15.74 -13.73 6.56
C ARG A 161 -15.99 -12.25 6.46
N ARG A 162 -15.33 -11.56 5.51
CA ARG A 162 -15.43 -10.11 5.36
C ARG A 162 -16.34 -9.73 4.19
N VAL A 163 -17.13 -10.67 3.67
CA VAL A 163 -18.17 -10.40 2.67
C VAL A 163 -19.53 -10.74 3.26
N ASP A 164 -20.57 -9.98 2.88
CA ASP A 164 -21.94 -10.28 3.26
C ASP A 164 -22.55 -11.39 2.40
N GLN A 165 -23.80 -11.77 2.70
CA GLN A 165 -24.52 -12.81 1.96
C GLN A 165 -24.77 -12.47 0.47
N ARG A 166 -24.58 -11.21 0.08
CA ARG A 166 -24.70 -10.72 -1.31
C ARG A 166 -23.33 -10.65 -1.99
N GLY A 167 -22.27 -11.02 -1.30
CA GLY A 167 -20.89 -10.96 -1.77
C GLY A 167 -20.22 -9.61 -1.56
N SER A 168 -20.84 -8.72 -0.78
CA SER A 168 -20.39 -7.33 -0.63
C SER A 168 -19.36 -7.16 0.47
N LEU A 169 -18.31 -6.37 0.28
CA LEU A 169 -17.25 -6.22 1.28
C LEU A 169 -17.74 -5.49 2.55
N LEU A 170 -17.33 -6.01 3.70
CA LEU A 170 -17.61 -5.49 5.04
C LEU A 170 -16.35 -4.93 5.68
N HIS A 171 -16.50 -3.77 6.32
CA HIS A 171 -15.57 -3.30 7.33
C HIS A 171 -15.88 -4.00 8.65
N LEU A 172 -14.93 -4.79 9.16
CA LEU A 172 -15.04 -5.42 10.47
C LEU A 172 -14.21 -4.68 11.51
N THR A 173 -14.79 -4.43 12.68
CA THR A 173 -14.08 -3.94 13.87
C THR A 173 -14.43 -4.86 15.04
N GLY A 174 -13.59 -5.87 15.29
CA GLY A 174 -13.99 -6.98 16.17
C GLY A 174 -15.21 -7.71 15.59
N GLU A 175 -16.25 -7.89 16.41
CA GLU A 175 -17.52 -8.53 15.99
C GLU A 175 -18.45 -7.59 15.19
N ARG A 176 -18.15 -6.29 15.12
CA ARG A 176 -19.02 -5.32 14.43
C ARG A 176 -18.74 -5.34 12.94
N ALA A 177 -19.79 -5.50 12.14
CA ALA A 177 -19.75 -5.41 10.69
C ALA A 177 -20.52 -4.18 10.19
N GLN A 178 -19.94 -3.44 9.24
CA GLN A 178 -20.57 -2.32 8.54
C GLN A 178 -20.12 -2.29 7.07
N PRO A 179 -20.78 -1.52 6.19
CA PRO A 179 -20.35 -1.40 4.79
C PRO A 179 -18.89 -0.93 4.67
N ALA A 180 -18.12 -1.59 3.81
CA ALA A 180 -16.71 -1.26 3.58
C ALA A 180 -16.51 0.14 2.98
N GLY A 181 -15.46 0.83 3.43
CA GLY A 181 -14.98 2.08 2.87
C GLY A 181 -13.91 1.88 1.80
N LEU A 182 -13.43 2.98 1.21
CA LEU A 182 -12.39 2.93 0.17
C LEU A 182 -11.10 2.26 0.67
N GLY A 183 -10.70 2.53 1.92
CA GLY A 183 -9.50 1.93 2.51
C GLY A 183 -9.59 0.41 2.60
N ASP A 184 -10.75 -0.13 2.96
CA ASP A 184 -10.97 -1.59 3.08
C ASP A 184 -10.81 -2.28 1.72
N TYR A 185 -11.47 -1.76 0.68
CA TYR A 185 -11.32 -2.26 -0.69
C TYR A 185 -9.89 -2.12 -1.18
N ALA A 186 -9.30 -0.93 -1.07
CA ALA A 186 -7.98 -0.65 -1.60
C ALA A 186 -6.92 -1.62 -1.04
N HIS A 187 -6.94 -1.89 0.26
CA HIS A 187 -5.95 -2.77 0.88
C HIS A 187 -6.27 -4.25 0.66
N LEU A 188 -7.53 -4.66 0.67
CA LEU A 188 -7.86 -6.05 0.39
C LEU A 188 -7.57 -6.40 -1.08
N ILE A 189 -7.98 -5.57 -2.04
CA ILE A 189 -7.64 -5.73 -3.47
C ILE A 189 -6.13 -5.79 -3.63
N ARG A 190 -5.38 -4.94 -2.91
CA ARG A 190 -3.91 -5.01 -2.92
C ARG A 190 -3.40 -6.37 -2.46
N GLY A 191 -3.93 -6.90 -1.36
CA GLY A 191 -3.61 -8.23 -0.84
C GLY A 191 -3.83 -9.34 -1.86
N LEU A 192 -4.99 -9.34 -2.53
CA LEU A 192 -5.32 -10.34 -3.54
C LEU A 192 -4.40 -10.24 -4.78
N ILE A 193 -4.03 -9.04 -5.20
CA ILE A 193 -3.05 -8.84 -6.27
C ILE A 193 -1.67 -9.40 -5.89
N GLU A 194 -1.20 -9.18 -4.66
CA GLU A 194 0.07 -9.76 -4.20
C GLU A 194 -0.01 -11.29 -4.06
N LEU A 195 -1.16 -11.84 -3.68
CA LEU A 195 -1.40 -13.29 -3.65
C LEU A 195 -1.28 -13.92 -5.03
N LEU A 196 -1.80 -13.27 -6.08
CA LEU A 196 -1.56 -13.70 -7.45
C LEU A 196 -0.06 -13.80 -7.74
N ALA A 197 0.72 -12.79 -7.36
CA ALA A 197 2.16 -12.78 -7.60
C ALA A 197 2.89 -13.87 -6.80
N ALA A 198 2.46 -14.13 -5.56
CA ALA A 198 3.08 -15.10 -4.68
C ALA A 198 2.74 -16.56 -5.03
N THR A 199 1.52 -16.82 -5.51
CA THR A 199 0.99 -18.18 -5.72
C THR A 199 0.89 -18.58 -7.20
N GLY A 200 0.72 -17.61 -8.11
CA GLY A 200 0.36 -17.85 -9.50
C GLY A 200 -1.10 -18.26 -9.73
N GLU A 201 -1.94 -18.30 -8.69
CA GLU A 201 -3.33 -18.75 -8.78
C GLU A 201 -4.23 -17.63 -9.32
N ARG A 202 -4.88 -17.88 -10.44
CA ARG A 202 -5.72 -16.87 -11.13
C ARG A 202 -7.00 -16.51 -10.38
N GLY A 203 -7.43 -17.33 -9.42
CA GLY A 203 -8.58 -17.04 -8.56
C GLY A 203 -8.44 -15.69 -7.84
N TRP A 204 -7.22 -15.37 -7.37
CA TRP A 204 -6.94 -14.10 -6.72
C TRP A 204 -7.14 -12.89 -7.64
N LEU A 205 -6.83 -13.02 -8.93
CA LEU A 205 -7.08 -11.96 -9.91
C LEU A 205 -8.58 -11.77 -10.16
N HIS A 206 -9.33 -12.86 -10.26
CA HIS A 206 -10.79 -12.78 -10.46
C HIS A 206 -11.46 -12.06 -9.29
N GLU A 207 -11.08 -12.38 -8.06
CA GLU A 207 -11.60 -11.71 -6.86
C GLU A 207 -11.13 -10.26 -6.75
N SER A 208 -9.88 -9.96 -7.16
CA SER A 208 -9.39 -8.57 -7.24
C SER A 208 -10.23 -7.72 -8.19
N VAL A 209 -10.58 -8.27 -9.37
CA VAL A 209 -11.42 -7.58 -10.36
C VAL A 209 -12.85 -7.42 -9.85
N ARG A 210 -13.43 -8.45 -9.24
CA ARG A 210 -14.77 -8.41 -8.66
C ARG A 210 -14.88 -7.32 -7.59
N LEU A 211 -13.96 -7.31 -6.62
CA LEU A 211 -13.94 -6.29 -5.56
C LEU A 211 -13.64 -4.90 -6.11
N GLN A 212 -12.84 -4.76 -7.16
CA GLN A 212 -12.60 -3.47 -7.81
C GLN A 212 -13.88 -2.92 -8.47
N GLN A 213 -14.67 -3.76 -9.12
CA GLN A 213 -15.96 -3.37 -9.69
C GLN A 213 -16.94 -2.96 -8.60
N GLU A 214 -17.03 -3.76 -7.54
CA GLU A 214 -17.89 -3.45 -6.39
C GLU A 214 -17.49 -2.13 -5.72
N GLN A 215 -16.19 -1.89 -5.51
CA GLN A 215 -15.68 -0.62 -4.99
C GLN A 215 -16.18 0.56 -5.82
N GLU A 216 -16.12 0.47 -7.15
CA GLU A 216 -16.55 1.55 -8.06
C GLU A 216 -18.07 1.78 -8.03
N GLU A 217 -18.86 0.74 -7.77
CA GLU A 217 -20.32 0.83 -7.67
C GLU A 217 -20.78 1.39 -6.31
N GLN A 218 -20.17 0.93 -5.22
CA GLN A 218 -20.61 1.20 -3.85
C GLN A 218 -19.93 2.42 -3.23
N VAL A 219 -18.68 2.70 -3.62
CA VAL A 219 -17.88 3.78 -3.04
C VAL A 219 -17.79 4.93 -4.03
N ALA A 220 -18.51 6.00 -3.73
CA ALA A 220 -18.59 7.18 -4.58
C ALA A 220 -17.21 7.84 -4.78
N GLY A 221 -16.61 7.61 -5.96
CA GLY A 221 -15.41 8.29 -6.46
C GLY A 221 -14.17 8.20 -5.55
N PRO A 222 -13.09 8.89 -5.91
CA PRO A 222 -11.92 9.03 -5.05
C PRO A 222 -12.32 9.72 -3.73
N ARG A 223 -11.91 9.13 -2.60
CA ARG A 223 -12.12 9.67 -1.25
C ARG A 223 -10.80 9.65 -0.50
N ASP A 224 -10.57 10.67 0.33
CA ASP A 224 -9.41 10.75 1.22
C ASP A 224 -8.05 10.60 0.48
N GLY A 225 -7.45 11.72 0.12
CA GLY A 225 -6.14 11.77 -0.55
C GLY A 225 -4.97 12.05 0.39
N LEU A 226 -5.25 12.35 1.66
CA LEU A 226 -4.23 12.71 2.64
C LEU A 226 -3.59 11.45 3.21
N ASP A 227 -2.27 11.39 3.17
CA ASP A 227 -1.52 10.36 3.87
C ASP A 227 -1.38 10.77 5.35
N GLY A 228 -1.59 9.82 6.25
CA GLY A 228 -1.49 10.01 7.70
C GLY A 228 -0.64 8.91 8.33
N ASP A 229 -1.15 8.20 9.32
CA ASP A 229 -0.51 6.98 9.84
C ASP A 229 -0.34 5.91 8.76
N PHE A 230 -1.01 6.09 7.62
CA PHE A 230 -0.98 5.22 6.48
C PHE A 230 -1.02 5.94 5.12
N ILE A 231 -0.79 5.19 4.03
CA ILE A 231 -1.07 5.71 2.69
C ILE A 231 -2.58 5.84 2.51
N SER A 232 -3.00 6.95 1.93
CA SER A 232 -4.39 7.22 1.56
C SER A 232 -5.03 6.08 0.75
N GLY A 233 -6.30 5.79 1.03
CA GLY A 233 -7.08 4.81 0.28
C GLY A 233 -7.14 5.14 -1.21
N SER A 234 -7.24 6.42 -1.58
CA SER A 234 -7.17 6.85 -2.98
C SER A 234 -5.80 6.58 -3.62
N GLY A 235 -4.70 6.75 -2.88
CA GLY A 235 -3.35 6.43 -3.36
C GLY A 235 -3.21 4.94 -3.68
N VAL A 236 -3.65 4.07 -2.76
CA VAL A 236 -3.59 2.62 -2.96
C VAL A 236 -4.55 2.14 -4.05
N ALA A 237 -5.77 2.69 -4.11
CA ALA A 237 -6.72 2.38 -5.19
C ALA A 237 -6.15 2.76 -6.57
N ALA A 238 -5.51 3.93 -6.71
CA ALA A 238 -4.85 4.31 -7.97
C ALA A 238 -3.73 3.33 -8.35
N LEU A 239 -2.92 2.89 -7.38
CA LEU A 239 -1.86 1.90 -7.61
C LEU A 239 -2.42 0.52 -7.99
N ASN A 240 -3.55 0.10 -7.42
CA ASN A 240 -4.23 -1.13 -7.78
C ASN A 240 -4.78 -1.08 -9.21
N LEU A 241 -5.41 0.03 -9.59
CA LEU A 241 -5.91 0.23 -10.95
C LEU A 241 -4.78 0.17 -11.99
N ILE A 242 -3.61 0.76 -11.71
CA ILE A 242 -2.43 0.65 -12.59
C ILE A 242 -2.03 -0.83 -12.75
N GLU A 243 -1.99 -1.57 -11.64
CA GLU A 243 -1.59 -2.98 -11.65
C GLU A 243 -2.62 -3.88 -12.33
N LEU A 244 -3.91 -3.66 -12.10
CA LEU A 244 -4.99 -4.36 -12.80
C LEU A 244 -4.95 -4.09 -14.30
N SER A 245 -4.65 -2.86 -14.74
CA SER A 245 -4.47 -2.57 -16.16
C SER A 245 -3.35 -3.41 -16.77
N ARG A 246 -2.24 -3.58 -16.05
CA ARG A 246 -1.11 -4.41 -16.48
C ARG A 246 -1.46 -5.89 -16.53
N LEU A 247 -2.17 -6.40 -15.52
CA LEU A 247 -2.50 -7.81 -15.36
C LEU A 247 -3.60 -8.29 -16.31
N THR A 248 -4.58 -7.42 -16.61
CA THR A 248 -5.74 -7.75 -17.46
C THR A 248 -5.56 -7.32 -18.92
N GLY A 249 -4.69 -6.34 -19.18
CA GLY A 249 -4.57 -5.68 -20.48
C GLY A 249 -5.69 -4.66 -20.75
N GLU A 250 -6.62 -4.46 -19.82
CA GLU A 250 -7.72 -3.52 -19.98
C GLU A 250 -7.26 -2.07 -19.69
N ARG A 251 -7.21 -1.26 -20.75
CA ARG A 251 -6.80 0.15 -20.65
C ARG A 251 -7.73 1.00 -19.76
N GLY A 252 -9.00 0.62 -19.63
CA GLY A 252 -9.96 1.35 -18.82
C GLY A 252 -9.58 1.44 -17.34
N TYR A 253 -8.79 0.50 -16.80
CA TYR A 253 -8.25 0.62 -15.44
C TYR A 253 -7.23 1.76 -15.33
N ARG A 254 -6.35 1.92 -16.33
CA ARG A 254 -5.40 3.04 -16.37
C ARG A 254 -6.12 4.38 -16.43
N ASP A 255 -7.13 4.51 -17.29
CA ASP A 255 -7.91 5.75 -17.42
C ASP A 255 -8.58 6.14 -16.10
N ARG A 256 -9.09 5.15 -15.35
CA ARG A 256 -9.63 5.32 -14.00
C ARG A 256 -8.55 5.73 -13.00
N ALA A 257 -7.35 5.13 -13.04
CA ALA A 257 -6.22 5.53 -12.20
C ALA A 257 -5.82 6.99 -12.43
N GLU A 258 -5.77 7.41 -13.71
CA GLU A 258 -5.53 8.82 -14.07
C GLU A 258 -6.65 9.73 -13.55
N GLY A 259 -7.90 9.27 -13.60
CA GLY A 259 -9.04 9.95 -13.01
C GLY A 259 -8.91 10.18 -11.51
N VAL A 260 -8.48 9.15 -10.76
CA VAL A 260 -8.22 9.24 -9.31
C VAL A 260 -7.16 10.28 -9.01
N VAL A 261 -6.00 10.20 -9.67
CA VAL A 261 -4.89 11.16 -9.45
C VAL A 261 -5.31 12.59 -9.84
N ARG A 262 -6.03 12.73 -10.95
CA ARG A 262 -6.51 14.03 -11.45
C ARG A 262 -7.47 14.71 -10.48
N ALA A 263 -8.30 13.94 -9.76
CA ALA A 263 -9.23 14.46 -8.78
C ALA A 263 -8.52 15.21 -7.63
N PHE A 264 -7.29 14.82 -7.30
CA PHE A 264 -6.47 15.43 -6.25
C PHE A 264 -5.33 16.30 -6.78
N ALA A 265 -5.25 16.58 -8.09
CA ALA A 265 -4.11 17.29 -8.68
C ALA A 265 -3.83 18.65 -8.00
N ALA A 266 -4.88 19.40 -7.68
CA ALA A 266 -4.74 20.69 -7.00
C ALA A 266 -4.22 20.56 -5.55
N ASP A 267 -4.66 19.53 -4.82
CA ASP A 267 -4.23 19.27 -3.44
C ASP A 267 -2.79 18.75 -3.41
N ILE A 268 -2.43 17.88 -4.35
CA ILE A 268 -1.06 17.40 -4.54
C ILE A 268 -0.12 18.56 -4.86
N GLU A 269 -0.50 19.47 -5.76
CA GLU A 269 0.30 20.67 -6.07
C GLU A 269 0.49 21.58 -4.85
N LYS A 270 -0.55 21.73 -4.02
CA LYS A 270 -0.51 22.58 -2.83
C LYS A 270 0.29 21.96 -1.68
N ALA A 271 0.18 20.65 -1.49
CA ALA A 271 0.80 19.92 -0.39
C ALA A 271 1.33 18.54 -0.84
N PRO A 272 2.44 18.48 -1.61
CA PRO A 272 2.93 17.23 -2.19
C PRO A 272 3.30 16.19 -1.14
N LEU A 273 3.91 16.63 -0.02
CA LEU A 273 4.34 15.74 1.06
C LEU A 273 3.18 15.12 1.85
N ALA A 274 1.98 15.69 1.74
CA ALA A 274 0.77 15.13 2.35
C ALA A 274 0.03 14.14 1.44
N HIS A 275 0.46 13.97 0.18
CA HIS A 275 -0.20 13.15 -0.83
C HIS A 275 0.81 12.27 -1.59
N LEU A 276 1.83 11.78 -0.89
CA LEU A 276 2.92 10.96 -1.44
C LEU A 276 2.41 9.65 -2.05
N GLY A 277 1.34 9.05 -1.53
CA GLY A 277 0.68 7.89 -2.12
C GLY A 277 0.16 8.15 -3.53
N LEU A 278 -0.59 9.24 -3.70
CA LEU A 278 -1.10 9.68 -5.00
C LEU A 278 0.02 10.18 -5.92
N LEU A 279 1.05 10.82 -5.38
CA LEU A 279 2.22 11.25 -6.15
C LEU A 279 3.04 10.05 -6.65
N ARG A 280 3.14 8.97 -5.85
CA ARG A 280 3.70 7.68 -6.28
C ARG A 280 2.90 7.10 -7.44
N ALA A 281 1.58 7.13 -7.38
CA ALA A 281 0.72 6.69 -8.48
C ALA A 281 0.92 7.53 -9.75
N ALA A 282 1.00 8.86 -9.62
CA ALA A 282 1.26 9.78 -10.73
C ALA A 282 2.60 9.46 -11.44
N GLN A 283 3.67 9.23 -10.67
CA GLN A 283 4.98 8.86 -11.23
C GLN A 283 4.94 7.51 -11.97
N ARG A 284 4.22 6.52 -11.46
CA ARG A 284 4.08 5.23 -12.15
C ARG A 284 3.29 5.35 -13.45
N LEU A 285 2.23 6.16 -13.46
CA LEU A 285 1.49 6.46 -14.69
C LEU A 285 2.40 7.10 -15.74
N ASP A 286 3.25 8.05 -15.35
CA ASP A 286 4.17 8.71 -16.28
C ASP A 286 5.20 7.73 -16.86
N ARG A 287 5.83 6.89 -16.03
CA ARG A 287 6.83 5.88 -16.46
C ARG A 287 6.27 4.80 -17.37
N THR A 288 4.98 4.49 -17.23
CA THR A 288 4.29 3.45 -18.00
C THR A 288 3.49 4.00 -19.18
N ARG A 289 3.72 5.27 -19.54
CA ARG A 289 3.05 5.89 -20.68
C ARG A 289 3.46 5.16 -21.97
N PRO A 290 2.52 4.69 -22.79
CA PRO A 290 2.87 4.14 -24.09
C PRO A 290 3.57 5.22 -24.93
N ALA A 291 4.62 4.83 -25.66
CA ALA A 291 5.29 5.72 -26.60
C ALA A 291 4.25 6.28 -27.60
N PRO A 292 4.40 7.55 -28.03
CA PRO A 292 3.48 8.19 -28.96
C PRO A 292 3.38 7.45 -30.31
#